data_AF-A0A838HZN1-F1
#
_entry.id   AF-A0A838HZN1-F1
#
_cell.length_a   1.000
_cell.length_b   1.000
_cell.length_c   1.000
_cell.angle_alpha   90.00
_cell.angle_beta   90.00
_cell.angle_gamma   90.00
#
_symmetry.space_group_name_H-M   'P 1'
#
loop_
_entity.id
_entity.type
_entity.pdbx_description
1 polymer ?
#
loop_
_entity_poly.entity_id
_entity_poly.type
_entity_poly.pdbx_seq_one_letter_code
_entity_poly.pdbx_strand_id
1 'polypeptide(L)'
;MTPLAVAGVWVLWRSASPAASARLSVLVFGICLVGLYATSSIYHVPRWGARTRLILSRCDGAMIQLFIAGTFTPIAFHTLDGSWRAWSLFVAWAVAIVGAVIAASPLQAPRWLGTLGYLAVGWLLVVPFTRVMTALPWEGSGLIALGGLLYTAGAVVYLNRWPDPAPAWFGFHEVFHLFVIAASTAHYLAIWRYVLPAA
;
A
#
# COMPACT_ATOMS: atom_id res chain seq x y z
N MET A 1 -12.25 7.83 -4.53
CA MET A 1 -11.68 6.76 -3.68
C MET A 1 -11.48 7.19 -2.22
N THR A 2 -11.02 8.42 -1.94
CA THR A 2 -10.75 8.89 -0.57
C THR A 2 -11.91 8.76 0.43
N PRO A 3 -13.17 9.10 0.10
CA PRO A 3 -14.28 8.94 1.05
C PRO A 3 -14.53 7.48 1.43
N LEU A 4 -14.38 6.55 0.47
CA LEU A 4 -14.49 5.11 0.70
C LEU A 4 -13.34 4.61 1.59
N ALA A 5 -12.12 5.13 1.39
CA ALA A 5 -10.99 4.80 2.25
C ALA A 5 -11.23 5.25 3.69
N VAL A 6 -11.72 6.47 3.91
CA VAL A 6 -12.06 7.00 5.25
C VAL A 6 -13.14 6.13 5.89
N ALA A 7 -14.22 5.82 5.17
CA ALA A 7 -15.28 4.97 5.68
C ALA A 7 -14.77 3.56 6.03
N GLY A 8 -13.94 2.96 5.16
CA GLY A 8 -13.34 1.65 5.39
C GLY A 8 -12.43 1.64 6.62
N VAL A 9 -11.61 2.68 6.82
CA VAL A 9 -10.75 2.82 8.01
C VAL A 9 -11.58 2.98 9.27
N TRP A 10 -12.67 3.74 9.21
CA TRP A 10 -13.58 3.87 10.34
C TRP A 10 -14.21 2.53 10.73
N VAL A 11 -14.64 1.72 9.75
CA VAL A 11 -15.14 0.36 9.99
C VAL A 11 -14.05 -0.52 10.63
N LEU A 12 -12.83 -0.54 10.09
CA LEU A 12 -11.72 -1.32 10.66
C LEU A 12 -11.43 -0.92 12.10
N TRP A 13 -11.38 0.38 12.37
CA TRP A 13 -11.07 0.90 13.71
C TRP A 13 -12.15 0.54 14.72
N ARG A 14 -13.43 0.54 14.29
CA ARG A 14 -14.57 0.10 15.10
C ARG A 14 -14.58 -1.41 15.33
N SER A 15 -14.12 -2.20 14.36
CA SER A 15 -14.02 -3.66 14.47
C SER A 15 -12.79 -4.14 15.25
N ALA A 16 -11.76 -3.31 15.40
CA ALA A 16 -10.56 -3.65 16.16
C ALA A 16 -10.86 -3.80 17.67
N SER A 17 -10.14 -4.71 18.33
CA SER A 17 -10.24 -4.88 19.78
C SER A 17 -9.92 -3.56 20.51
N PRO A 18 -10.41 -3.37 21.76
CA PRO A 18 -10.11 -2.16 22.54
C PRO A 18 -8.62 -1.98 22.86
N ALA A 19 -7.79 -3.01 22.63
CA ALA A 19 -6.36 -2.96 22.85
C ALA A 19 -5.73 -1.81 22.04
N ALA A 20 -4.91 -0.99 22.72
CA ALA A 20 -4.26 0.16 22.10
C ALA A 20 -3.39 -0.26 20.91
N SER A 21 -2.74 -1.42 20.97
CA SER A 21 -1.92 -1.99 19.91
C SER A 21 -2.73 -2.29 18.64
N ALA A 22 -3.89 -2.94 18.77
CA ALA A 22 -4.77 -3.24 17.65
C ALA A 22 -5.24 -1.95 16.97
N ARG A 23 -5.72 -0.97 17.74
CA ARG A 23 -6.16 0.33 17.20
C ARG A 23 -5.03 1.11 16.56
N LEU A 24 -3.84 1.13 17.16
CA LEU A 24 -2.68 1.82 16.59
C LEU A 24 -2.26 1.19 15.25
N SER A 25 -2.21 -0.13 15.17
CA SER A 25 -1.87 -0.83 13.92
C SER A 25 -2.85 -0.50 12.78
N VAL A 26 -4.14 -0.41 13.09
CA VAL A 26 -5.19 -0.01 12.13
C VAL A 26 -5.08 1.45 11.76
N LEU A 27 -4.77 2.34 12.71
CA LEU A 27 -4.58 3.76 12.43
C LEU A 27 -3.40 3.98 11.48
N VAL A 28 -2.29 3.28 11.69
CA VAL A 28 -1.12 3.35 10.80
C VAL A 28 -1.50 2.94 9.38
N PHE A 29 -2.15 1.78 9.21
CA PHE A 29 -2.67 1.35 7.91
C PHE A 29 -3.62 2.38 7.31
N GLY A 30 -4.58 2.87 8.10
CA GLY A 30 -5.64 3.73 7.63
C GLY A 30 -5.18 5.13 7.23
N ILE A 31 -4.25 5.74 7.97
CA ILE A 31 -3.63 7.01 7.61
C ILE A 31 -2.91 6.88 6.27
N CYS A 32 -2.15 5.79 6.08
CA CYS A 32 -1.47 5.56 4.81
C CYS A 32 -2.45 5.30 3.65
N LEU A 33 -3.51 4.53 3.86
CA LEU A 33 -4.55 4.25 2.86
C LEU A 33 -5.28 5.52 2.42
N VAL A 34 -5.73 6.33 3.39
CA VAL A 34 -6.40 7.60 3.13
C VAL A 34 -5.44 8.56 2.47
N GLY A 35 -4.19 8.65 2.95
CA GLY A 35 -3.14 9.47 2.37
C GLY A 35 -2.89 9.14 0.90
N LEU A 36 -2.71 7.86 0.57
CA LEU A 36 -2.52 7.39 -0.82
C LEU A 36 -3.65 7.85 -1.73
N TYR A 37 -4.90 7.57 -1.35
CA TYR A 37 -6.03 7.93 -2.19
C TYR A 37 -6.29 9.42 -2.24
N ALA A 38 -6.04 10.15 -1.15
CA ALA A 38 -6.13 11.60 -1.11
C ALA A 38 -5.10 12.25 -2.03
N THR A 39 -3.81 11.90 -1.91
CA THR A 39 -2.76 12.49 -2.74
C THR A 39 -2.97 12.16 -4.21
N SER A 40 -3.31 10.91 -4.53
CA SER A 40 -3.59 10.47 -5.90
C SER A 40 -4.78 11.20 -6.51
N SER A 41 -5.90 11.28 -5.78
CA SER A 41 -7.11 11.97 -6.25
C SER A 41 -6.86 13.46 -6.47
N ILE A 42 -6.13 14.12 -5.57
CA ILE A 42 -5.80 15.54 -5.68
C ILE A 42 -4.83 15.77 -6.84
N TYR A 43 -3.81 14.93 -7.00
CA TYR A 43 -2.81 15.03 -8.07
C TYR A 43 -3.45 15.02 -9.47
N HIS A 44 -4.43 14.14 -9.69
CA HIS A 44 -5.08 13.96 -11.00
C HIS A 44 -6.10 15.04 -11.36
N VAL A 45 -6.33 16.03 -10.49
CA VAL A 45 -7.17 17.19 -10.82
C VAL A 45 -6.47 18.08 -11.86
N PRO A 46 -7.06 18.36 -13.04
CA PRO A 46 -6.35 18.92 -14.21
C PRO A 46 -6.03 20.43 -14.13
N ARG A 47 -6.30 21.08 -12.99
CA ARG A 47 -6.31 22.56 -12.84
C ARG A 47 -5.11 23.12 -12.07
N TRP A 48 -4.14 22.29 -11.74
CA TRP A 48 -2.94 22.71 -11.00
C TRP A 48 -1.89 23.34 -11.91
N GLY A 49 -1.27 24.44 -11.45
CA GLY A 49 -0.06 24.98 -12.06
C GLY A 49 1.13 24.02 -11.94
N ALA A 50 2.16 24.22 -12.77
CA ALA A 50 3.30 23.29 -12.91
C ALA A 50 3.99 22.95 -11.58
N ARG A 51 4.23 23.95 -10.72
CA ARG A 51 4.87 23.76 -9.40
C ARG A 51 4.02 22.86 -8.49
N THR A 52 2.72 23.15 -8.36
CA THR A 52 1.80 22.38 -7.52
C THR A 52 1.67 20.95 -8.04
N ARG A 53 1.55 20.78 -9.35
CA ARG A 53 1.47 19.46 -9.99
C ARG A 53 2.73 18.62 -9.72
N LEU A 54 3.91 19.25 -9.76
CA LEU A 54 5.17 18.59 -9.44
C LEU A 54 5.23 18.13 -7.98
N ILE A 55 4.82 18.99 -7.04
CA ILE A 55 4.76 18.65 -5.60
C ILE A 55 3.78 17.49 -5.38
N LEU A 56 2.58 17.56 -5.96
CA LEU A 56 1.56 16.52 -5.83
C LEU A 56 2.03 15.19 -6.43
N SER A 57 2.71 15.21 -7.58
CA SER A 57 3.29 14.00 -8.18
C SER A 57 4.32 13.32 -7.27
N ARG A 58 5.12 14.12 -6.55
CA ARG A 58 6.12 13.63 -5.59
C ARG A 58 5.46 13.06 -4.34
N CYS A 59 4.45 13.74 -3.80
CA CYS A 59 3.65 13.24 -2.70
C CYS A 59 2.96 11.92 -3.06
N ASP A 60 2.41 11.82 -4.28
CA ASP A 60 1.74 10.61 -4.77
C ASP A 60 2.70 9.41 -4.82
N GLY A 61 3.89 9.60 -5.40
CA GLY A 61 4.93 8.57 -5.40
C GLY A 61 5.42 8.19 -4.00
N ALA A 62 5.57 9.16 -3.10
CA ALA A 62 5.98 8.90 -1.71
C ALA A 62 4.92 8.13 -0.92
N MET A 63 3.63 8.41 -1.14
CA MET A 63 2.55 7.73 -0.44
C MET A 63 2.41 6.26 -0.80
N ILE A 64 2.76 5.85 -2.03
CA ILE A 64 2.81 4.42 -2.40
C ILE A 64 3.79 3.68 -1.48
N GLN A 65 4.97 4.27 -1.23
CA GLN A 65 6.01 3.68 -0.39
C GLN A 65 5.54 3.52 1.06
N LEU A 66 4.99 4.59 1.63
CA LEU A 66 4.47 4.57 3.00
C LEU A 66 3.28 3.63 3.14
N PHE A 67 2.43 3.53 2.10
CA PHE A 67 1.27 2.65 2.13
C PHE A 67 1.61 1.16 2.14
N ILE A 68 2.69 0.75 1.50
CA ILE A 68 3.15 -0.64 1.58
C ILE A 68 3.55 -1.00 3.02
N ALA A 69 4.35 -0.16 3.68
CA ALA A 69 4.70 -0.35 5.09
C ALA A 69 3.48 -0.24 6.02
N GLY A 70 2.57 0.70 5.74
CA GLY A 70 1.31 0.87 6.46
C GLY A 70 0.43 -0.38 6.38
N THR A 71 0.32 -1.00 5.20
CA THR A 71 -0.39 -2.27 4.98
C THR A 71 0.23 -3.40 5.76
N PHE A 72 1.57 -3.45 5.81
CA PHE A 72 2.26 -4.50 6.53
C PHE A 72 2.13 -4.39 8.04
N THR A 73 1.95 -3.18 8.58
CA THR A 73 1.98 -2.94 10.02
C THR A 73 0.99 -3.82 10.80
N PRO A 74 -0.34 -3.83 10.52
CA PRO A 74 -1.25 -4.73 11.22
C PRO A 74 -0.96 -6.21 10.93
N ILE A 75 -0.55 -6.57 9.71
CA ILE A 75 -0.23 -7.96 9.36
C ILE A 75 0.92 -8.46 10.22
N ALA A 76 2.08 -7.80 10.18
CA ALA A 76 3.26 -8.17 10.93
C ALA A 76 3.03 -8.13 12.44
N PHE A 77 2.30 -7.13 12.92
CA PHE A 77 2.14 -6.93 14.36
C PHE A 77 1.35 -8.06 15.02
N HIS A 78 0.32 -8.58 14.32
CA HIS A 78 -0.61 -9.58 14.85
C HIS A 78 -0.29 -11.01 14.41
N THR A 79 0.52 -11.20 13.35
CA THR A 79 0.87 -12.56 12.86
C THR A 79 2.31 -12.98 13.17
N LEU A 80 3.18 -12.03 13.55
CA LEU A 80 4.56 -12.31 13.90
C LEU A 80 4.83 -12.00 15.38
N ASP A 81 5.82 -12.69 15.91
CA ASP A 81 6.24 -12.62 17.31
C ASP A 81 7.72 -12.25 17.44
N GLY A 82 8.10 -11.83 18.65
CA GLY A 82 9.49 -11.57 19.04
C GLY A 82 10.30 -10.72 18.04
N SER A 83 11.49 -11.21 17.69
CA SER A 83 12.41 -10.56 16.77
C SER A 83 11.89 -10.49 15.35
N TRP A 84 11.07 -11.45 14.91
CA TRP A 84 10.47 -11.45 13.57
C TRP A 84 9.54 -10.26 13.38
N ARG A 85 8.67 -9.98 14.34
CA ARG A 85 7.83 -8.79 14.30
C ARG A 85 8.65 -7.50 14.28
N ALA A 86 9.61 -7.38 15.20
CA ALA A 86 10.40 -6.16 15.36
C ALA A 86 11.23 -5.84 14.11
N TRP A 87 12.00 -6.81 13.61
CA TRP A 87 12.84 -6.62 12.43
C TRP A 87 12.03 -6.43 11.16
N SER A 88 10.94 -7.16 10.98
CA SER A 88 10.11 -7.01 9.78
C SER A 88 9.50 -5.60 9.71
N LEU A 89 8.95 -5.09 10.82
CA LEU A 89 8.43 -3.72 10.88
C LEU A 89 9.55 -2.68 10.69
N PHE A 90 10.69 -2.85 11.35
CA PHE A 90 11.82 -1.94 11.24
C PHE A 90 12.32 -1.83 9.80
N VAL A 91 12.59 -2.97 9.15
CA VAL A 91 13.08 -3.02 7.77
C VAL A 91 12.03 -2.46 6.81
N ALA A 92 10.76 -2.86 6.94
CA ALA A 92 9.71 -2.36 6.06
C ALA A 92 9.58 -0.83 6.13
N TRP A 93 9.55 -0.26 7.33
CA TRP A 93 9.47 1.19 7.50
C TRP A 93 10.75 1.91 7.09
N ALA A 94 11.94 1.36 7.39
CA ALA A 94 13.20 1.97 6.97
C ALA A 94 13.29 2.07 5.44
N VAL A 95 13.01 0.98 4.72
CA VAL A 95 13.03 0.99 3.25
C VAL A 95 11.91 1.85 2.68
N ALA A 96 10.71 1.84 3.25
CA ALA A 96 9.61 2.70 2.83
C ALA A 96 9.94 4.19 3.01
N ILE A 97 10.56 4.59 4.12
CA ILE A 97 10.98 5.97 4.36
C ILE A 97 12.05 6.40 3.36
N VAL A 98 13.08 5.58 3.15
CA VAL A 98 14.12 5.85 2.14
C VAL A 98 13.49 6.00 0.76
N GLY A 99 12.60 5.07 0.38
CA GLY A 99 11.85 5.12 -0.86
C GLY A 99 10.98 6.37 -1.00
N ALA A 100 10.30 6.78 0.07
CA ALA A 100 9.48 7.98 0.11
C ALA A 100 10.32 9.25 -0.04
N VAL A 101 11.49 9.32 0.60
CA VAL A 101 12.44 10.44 0.45
C VAL A 101 12.96 10.53 -0.97
N ILE A 102 13.30 9.40 -1.59
CA ILE A 102 13.72 9.36 -3.00
C ILE A 102 12.58 9.84 -3.92
N ALA A 103 11.35 9.36 -3.70
CA ALA A 103 10.19 9.78 -4.49
C ALA A 103 9.84 11.27 -4.29
N ALA A 104 10.06 11.80 -3.09
CA ALA A 104 9.85 13.21 -2.76
C ALA A 104 10.99 14.13 -3.23
N SER A 105 12.13 13.56 -3.61
CA SER A 105 13.34 14.29 -3.99
C SER A 105 13.17 15.07 -5.29
N PRO A 106 13.85 16.22 -5.45
CA PRO A 106 13.92 16.92 -6.73
C PRO A 106 14.78 16.22 -7.79
N LEU A 107 15.48 15.16 -7.43
CA LEU A 107 16.24 14.35 -8.37
C LEU A 107 15.28 13.82 -9.46
N GLN A 108 15.63 14.05 -10.72
CA GLN A 108 14.91 13.49 -11.87
C GLN A 108 15.23 11.99 -11.96
N ALA A 109 14.65 11.21 -11.07
CA ALA A 109 14.76 9.77 -11.10
C ALA A 109 13.94 9.22 -12.27
N PRO A 110 14.48 8.27 -13.05
CA PRO A 110 13.70 7.61 -14.08
C PRO A 110 12.56 6.83 -13.43
N ARG A 111 11.39 6.80 -14.08
CA ARG A 111 10.14 6.21 -13.55
C ARG A 111 10.32 4.79 -13.00
N TRP A 112 11.15 3.97 -13.67
CA TRP A 112 11.41 2.60 -13.26
C TRP A 112 12.02 2.51 -11.86
N LEU A 113 12.80 3.51 -11.42
CA LEU A 113 13.43 3.50 -10.11
C LEU A 113 12.39 3.63 -8.99
N GLY A 114 11.36 4.45 -9.19
CA GLY A 114 10.22 4.54 -8.28
C GLY A 114 9.44 3.22 -8.24
N THR A 115 9.20 2.61 -9.41
CA THR A 115 8.48 1.34 -9.51
C THR A 115 9.22 0.16 -8.89
N LEU A 116 10.52 0.01 -9.16
CA LEU A 116 11.35 -1.00 -8.52
C LEU A 116 11.47 -0.76 -7.01
N GLY A 117 11.50 0.51 -6.59
CA GLY A 117 11.57 0.88 -5.17
C GLY A 117 10.38 0.34 -4.38
N TYR A 118 9.15 0.47 -4.89
CA TYR A 118 7.98 -0.03 -4.17
C TYR A 118 7.80 -1.55 -4.32
N LEU A 119 8.22 -2.14 -5.44
CA LEU A 119 8.27 -3.60 -5.58
C LEU A 119 9.26 -4.21 -4.59
N ALA A 120 10.44 -3.59 -4.39
CA ALA A 120 11.41 -4.04 -3.42
C ALA A 120 10.82 -4.04 -1.99
N VAL A 121 10.17 -2.95 -1.57
CA VAL A 121 9.49 -2.89 -0.26
C VAL A 121 8.40 -3.95 -0.15
N GLY A 122 7.57 -4.10 -1.19
CA GLY A 122 6.48 -5.07 -1.20
C GLY A 122 6.94 -6.52 -1.12
N TRP A 123 8.06 -6.86 -1.78
CA TRP A 123 8.59 -8.23 -1.79
C TRP A 123 9.43 -8.57 -0.56
N LEU A 124 9.86 -7.60 0.26
CA LEU A 124 10.43 -7.89 1.58
C LEU A 124 9.46 -8.68 2.48
N LEU A 125 8.15 -8.58 2.20
CA LEU A 125 7.09 -9.36 2.85
C LEU A 125 7.16 -10.86 2.60
N VAL A 126 7.84 -11.29 1.53
CA VAL A 126 8.03 -12.70 1.21
C VAL A 126 8.89 -13.40 2.26
N VAL A 127 9.81 -12.68 2.92
CA VAL A 127 10.74 -13.25 3.90
C VAL A 127 10.00 -13.83 5.13
N PRO A 128 9.12 -13.08 5.81
CA PRO A 128 8.30 -13.64 6.90
C PRO A 128 7.05 -14.38 6.40
N PHE A 129 6.81 -14.49 5.08
CA PHE A 129 5.53 -14.94 4.54
C PHE A 129 5.12 -16.33 5.03
N THR A 130 6.07 -17.26 5.16
CA THR A 130 5.76 -18.61 5.70
C THR A 130 5.20 -18.55 7.12
N ARG A 131 5.69 -17.65 7.98
CA ARG A 131 5.16 -17.44 9.33
C ARG A 131 3.77 -16.80 9.31
N VAL A 132 3.57 -15.82 8.43
CA VAL A 132 2.25 -15.22 8.20
C VAL A 132 1.24 -16.28 7.73
N MET A 133 1.66 -17.19 6.85
CA MET A 133 0.82 -18.29 6.35
C MET A 133 0.45 -19.29 7.44
N THR A 134 1.32 -19.54 8.42
CA THR A 134 0.99 -20.43 9.55
C THR A 134 0.14 -19.77 10.62
N ALA A 135 0.13 -18.43 10.68
CA ALA A 135 -0.61 -17.65 11.67
C ALA A 135 -2.05 -17.32 11.25
N LEU A 136 -2.36 -17.43 9.94
CA LEU A 136 -3.67 -17.13 9.38
C LEU A 136 -4.26 -18.36 8.68
N PRO A 137 -5.59 -18.49 8.59
CA PRO A 137 -6.20 -19.48 7.73
C PRO A 137 -5.90 -19.17 6.25
N TRP A 138 -6.03 -20.17 5.39
CA TRP A 138 -5.60 -20.08 3.99
C TRP A 138 -6.29 -18.94 3.23
N GLU A 139 -7.53 -18.59 3.57
CA GLU A 139 -8.26 -17.48 2.95
C GLU A 139 -7.59 -16.13 3.24
N GLY A 140 -7.14 -15.92 4.49
CA GLY A 140 -6.47 -14.70 4.92
C GLY A 140 -5.11 -14.55 4.25
N SER A 141 -4.31 -15.62 4.25
CA SER A 141 -3.02 -15.64 3.56
C SER A 141 -3.18 -15.52 2.04
N GLY A 142 -4.21 -16.13 1.48
CA GLY A 142 -4.54 -16.06 0.05
C GLY A 142 -4.89 -14.65 -0.40
N LEU A 143 -5.64 -13.89 0.42
CA LEU A 143 -5.92 -12.47 0.15
C LEU A 143 -4.66 -11.60 0.17
N ILE A 144 -3.73 -11.86 1.11
CA ILE A 144 -2.44 -11.16 1.17
C ILE A 144 -1.60 -11.48 -0.09
N ALA A 145 -1.51 -12.77 -0.45
CA ALA A 145 -0.80 -13.20 -1.66
C ALA A 145 -1.39 -12.58 -2.92
N LEU A 146 -2.72 -12.63 -3.05
CA LEU A 146 -3.45 -12.01 -4.16
C LEU A 146 -3.18 -10.51 -4.24
N GLY A 147 -3.21 -9.81 -3.11
CA GLY A 147 -2.88 -8.38 -3.05
C GLY A 147 -1.47 -8.08 -3.56
N GLY A 148 -0.47 -8.87 -3.14
CA GLY A 148 0.91 -8.75 -3.63
C GLY A 148 1.06 -9.02 -5.13
N LEU A 149 0.36 -10.04 -5.64
CA LEU A 149 0.34 -10.37 -7.07
C LEU A 149 -0.33 -9.27 -7.89
N LEU A 150 -1.46 -8.71 -7.42
CA LEU A 150 -2.16 -7.62 -8.08
C LEU A 150 -1.31 -6.34 -8.14
N TYR A 151 -0.59 -5.99 -7.06
CA TYR A 151 0.37 -4.89 -7.11
C TYR A 151 1.47 -5.13 -8.12
N THR A 152 2.00 -6.35 -8.17
CA THR A 152 3.06 -6.72 -9.13
C THR A 152 2.54 -6.62 -10.57
N ALA A 153 1.34 -7.13 -10.84
CA ALA A 153 0.69 -7.01 -12.15
C ALA A 153 0.46 -5.53 -12.53
N GLY A 154 -0.04 -4.71 -11.61
CA GLY A 154 -0.17 -3.27 -11.83
C GLY A 154 1.17 -2.61 -12.15
N ALA A 155 2.23 -2.94 -11.42
CA ALA A 155 3.57 -2.41 -11.67
C ALA A 155 4.07 -2.74 -13.09
N VAL A 156 3.83 -3.98 -13.54
CA VAL A 156 4.15 -4.43 -14.91
C VAL A 156 3.37 -3.61 -15.94
N VAL A 157 2.06 -3.39 -15.73
CA VAL A 157 1.24 -2.55 -16.60
C VAL A 157 1.79 -1.12 -16.67
N TYR A 158 2.13 -0.54 -15.53
CA TYR A 158 2.66 0.83 -15.44
C TYR A 158 4.01 0.99 -16.13
N LEU A 159 4.92 0.02 -15.97
CA LEU A 159 6.24 0.03 -16.60
C LEU A 159 6.15 -0.15 -18.12
N ASN A 160 5.34 -1.11 -18.57
CA ASN A 160 5.23 -1.47 -19.97
C ASN A 160 4.29 -0.54 -20.74
N ARG A 161 3.51 0.29 -20.03
CA ARG A 161 2.45 1.14 -20.59
C ARG A 161 1.42 0.37 -21.41
N TRP A 162 1.11 -0.84 -20.95
CA TRP A 162 0.21 -1.76 -21.65
C TRP A 162 -0.53 -2.64 -20.63
N PRO A 163 -1.84 -2.90 -20.79
CA PRO A 163 -2.69 -2.49 -21.91
C PRO A 163 -3.08 -1.01 -21.85
N ASP A 164 -3.35 -0.44 -23.03
CA ASP A 164 -3.78 0.97 -23.18
C ASP A 164 -5.13 1.02 -23.93
N PRO A 165 -6.22 0.57 -23.28
CA PRO A 165 -7.47 0.21 -23.97
C PRO A 165 -8.20 1.41 -24.58
N ALA A 166 -8.13 2.59 -23.94
CA ALA A 166 -8.70 3.82 -24.47
C ALA A 166 -7.83 5.02 -24.06
N PRO A 167 -6.70 5.29 -24.75
CA PRO A 167 -5.67 6.24 -24.29
C PRO A 167 -6.16 7.66 -24.00
N ALA A 168 -7.29 8.07 -24.60
CA ALA A 168 -7.89 9.38 -24.39
C ALA A 168 -8.68 9.50 -23.06
N TRP A 169 -9.15 8.40 -22.46
CA TRP A 169 -10.08 8.43 -21.32
C TRP A 169 -9.76 7.39 -20.23
N PHE A 170 -9.20 6.26 -20.61
CA PHE A 170 -8.92 5.11 -19.77
C PHE A 170 -7.72 4.35 -20.35
N GLY A 171 -6.52 4.83 -20.02
CA GLY A 171 -5.27 4.26 -20.51
C GLY A 171 -4.61 3.32 -19.51
N PHE A 172 -3.35 2.98 -19.78
CA PHE A 172 -2.55 2.10 -18.91
C PHE A 172 -2.44 2.60 -17.46
N HIS A 173 -2.51 3.91 -17.24
CA HIS A 173 -2.42 4.51 -15.90
C HIS A 173 -3.68 4.25 -15.08
N GLU A 174 -4.84 4.32 -15.71
CA GLU A 174 -6.12 3.97 -15.08
C GLU A 174 -6.22 2.46 -14.82
N VAL A 175 -5.70 1.63 -15.73
CA VAL A 175 -5.56 0.19 -15.51
C VAL A 175 -4.66 -0.09 -14.29
N PHE A 176 -3.53 0.60 -14.17
CA PHE A 176 -2.67 0.53 -12.98
C PHE A 176 -3.43 0.89 -11.69
N HIS A 177 -4.22 1.97 -11.70
CA HIS A 177 -5.05 2.34 -10.55
C HIS A 177 -6.07 1.26 -10.18
N LEU A 178 -6.67 0.56 -11.16
CA LEU A 178 -7.57 -0.56 -10.86
C LEU A 178 -6.85 -1.71 -10.14
N PHE A 179 -5.62 -2.05 -10.56
CA PHE A 179 -4.81 -3.05 -9.86
C PHE A 179 -4.47 -2.61 -8.43
N VAL A 180 -4.11 -1.34 -8.22
CA VAL A 180 -3.85 -0.77 -6.89
C VAL A 180 -5.11 -0.84 -6.01
N ILE A 181 -6.27 -0.48 -6.56
CA ILE A 181 -7.55 -0.55 -5.84
C ILE A 181 -7.86 -1.99 -5.45
N ALA A 182 -7.82 -2.93 -6.40
CA ALA A 182 -8.10 -4.34 -6.14
C ALA A 182 -7.12 -4.93 -5.10
N ALA A 183 -5.83 -4.63 -5.24
CA ALA A 183 -4.79 -5.08 -4.30
C ALA A 183 -5.01 -4.53 -2.89
N SER A 184 -5.28 -3.22 -2.76
CA SER A 184 -5.54 -2.60 -1.45
C SER A 184 -6.82 -3.13 -0.81
N THR A 185 -7.85 -3.44 -1.61
CA THR A 185 -9.09 -4.08 -1.13
C THR A 185 -8.83 -5.50 -0.64
N ALA A 186 -8.02 -6.29 -1.35
CA ALA A 186 -7.65 -7.63 -0.89
C ALA A 186 -6.94 -7.58 0.46
N HIS A 187 -5.95 -6.70 0.62
CA HIS A 187 -5.27 -6.49 1.90
C HIS A 187 -6.20 -5.95 2.99
N TYR A 188 -7.08 -5.00 2.67
CA TYR A 188 -8.10 -4.50 3.59
C TYR A 188 -8.97 -5.64 4.12
N LEU A 189 -9.46 -6.51 3.25
CA LEU A 189 -10.30 -7.66 3.62
C LEU A 189 -9.51 -8.69 4.44
N ALA A 190 -8.24 -8.94 4.09
CA ALA A 190 -7.36 -9.79 4.88
C ALA A 190 -7.23 -9.25 6.32
N ILE A 191 -6.96 -7.95 6.45
CA ILE A 191 -6.80 -7.27 7.74
C ILE A 191 -8.11 -7.35 8.54
N TRP A 192 -9.22 -6.99 7.91
CA TRP A 192 -10.52 -6.89 8.58
C TRP A 192 -11.04 -8.25 9.07
N ARG A 193 -10.98 -9.27 8.20
CA ARG A 193 -11.65 -10.56 8.45
C ARG A 193 -10.76 -11.61 9.09
N TYR A 194 -9.44 -11.47 9.00
CA TYR A 194 -8.52 -12.54 9.41
C TYR A 194 -7.44 -12.05 10.37
N VAL A 195 -6.84 -10.88 10.14
CA VAL A 195 -5.77 -10.37 11.01
C VAL A 195 -6.31 -9.82 12.32
N LEU A 196 -7.31 -8.92 12.27
CA LEU A 196 -7.86 -8.31 13.48
C LEU A 196 -8.61 -9.28 14.40
N PRO A 197 -9.39 -10.26 13.89
CA PRO A 197 -10.05 -11.23 14.76
C PRO A 197 -9.09 -12.22 15.44
N ALA A 198 -7.86 -12.36 14.91
CA ALA A 198 -6.81 -13.19 15.51
C ALA A 198 -5.98 -12.45 16.58
N ALA A 199 -6.24 -11.14 16.80
CA ALA A 199 -5.46 -10.24 17.65
C ALA A 199 -5.99 -10.10 19.09
#